data_AF-A0A2V3JPN3-F1
#
_entry.id   AF-A0A2V3JPN3-F1
#
_cell.length_a   1.000
_cell.length_b   1.000
_cell.length_c   1.000
_cell.angle_alpha   90.00
_cell.angle_beta   90.00
_cell.angle_gamma   90.00
#
_symmetry.space_group_name_H-M   'P 1'
#
loop_
_entity.id
_entity.type
_entity.pdbx_description
1 polymer ?
#
loop_
_entity_poly.entity_id
_entity_poly.type
_entity_poly.pdbx_seq_one_letter_code
_entity_poly.pdbx_strand_id
1 'polypeptide(L)'
;MSCSRYWIERAFEDGKGIAGLADYQVRGWTGWHHHMALSLLAMLALLMIVMDLGKKAELLTVQDVKEILEVMLPKKEITEREILKIIEEKHKAQYSARMSHHRRNG
;
A
#
# COMPACT_ATOMS: atom_id res chain seq x y z
N MET A 1 -31.58 -5.74 -0.50
CA MET A 1 -30.18 -6.22 -0.38
C MET A 1 -29.23 -5.79 -1.50
N SER A 2 -29.67 -5.12 -2.59
CA SER A 2 -28.74 -4.70 -3.66
C SER A 2 -27.74 -3.59 -3.24
N CYS A 3 -28.15 -2.69 -2.34
CA CYS A 3 -27.34 -1.52 -1.96
C CYS A 3 -26.10 -1.87 -1.12
N SER A 4 -26.12 -2.95 -0.32
CA SER A 4 -24.96 -3.34 0.50
C SER A 4 -23.80 -3.90 -0.33
N ARG A 5 -24.08 -4.54 -1.47
CA ARG A 5 -23.05 -5.05 -2.39
C ARG A 5 -22.17 -3.94 -2.93
N TYR A 6 -22.78 -2.81 -3.30
CA TYR A 6 -22.05 -1.65 -3.82
C TYR A 6 -20.99 -1.16 -2.83
N TRP A 7 -21.36 -1.01 -1.55
CA TRP A 7 -20.45 -0.53 -0.51
C TRP A 7 -19.31 -1.52 -0.23
N ILE A 8 -19.57 -2.82 -0.32
CA ILE A 8 -18.54 -3.86 -0.21
C ILE A 8 -17.55 -3.75 -1.39
N GLU A 9 -18.05 -3.64 -2.61
CA GLU A 9 -17.20 -3.53 -3.81
C GLU A 9 -16.38 -2.25 -3.80
N ARG A 10 -16.98 -1.13 -3.41
CA ARG A 10 -16.27 0.15 -3.24
C ARG A 10 -15.15 0.03 -2.21
N ALA A 11 -15.39 -0.60 -1.06
CA ALA A 11 -14.36 -0.81 -0.06
C ALA A 11 -13.20 -1.68 -0.57
N PHE A 12 -13.48 -2.69 -1.40
CA PHE A 12 -12.42 -3.48 -2.06
C PHE A 12 -11.69 -2.71 -3.15
N GLU A 13 -12.38 -1.84 -3.89
CA GLU A 13 -11.78 -0.95 -4.89
C GLU A 13 -10.80 0.01 -4.20
N ASP A 14 -11.24 0.68 -3.13
CA ASP A 14 -10.39 1.59 -2.33
C ASP A 14 -9.23 0.83 -1.70
N GLY A 15 -9.48 -0.35 -1.12
CA GLY A 15 -8.43 -1.20 -0.55
C GLY A 15 -7.33 -1.54 -1.57
N LYS A 16 -7.71 -1.86 -2.81
CA LYS A 16 -6.76 -2.15 -3.88
C LYS A 16 -6.04 -0.90 -4.38
N GLY A 17 -6.77 0.16 -4.67
CA GLY A 17 -6.21 1.37 -5.28
C GLY A 17 -5.42 2.26 -4.33
N ILE A 18 -5.78 2.28 -3.04
CA ILE A 18 -5.24 3.23 -2.05
C ILE A 18 -4.31 2.53 -1.06
N ALA A 19 -4.73 1.39 -0.52
CA ALA A 19 -3.96 0.67 0.52
C ALA A 19 -3.10 -0.48 -0.03
N GLY A 20 -3.05 -0.65 -1.35
CA GLY A 20 -2.21 -1.64 -2.02
C GLY A 20 -2.63 -3.09 -1.77
N LEU A 21 -3.91 -3.36 -1.49
CA LEU A 21 -4.43 -4.71 -1.19
C LEU A 21 -4.10 -5.74 -2.29
N ALA A 22 -3.93 -5.29 -3.55
CA ALA A 22 -3.57 -6.13 -4.69
C ALA A 22 -2.09 -6.02 -5.10
N ASP A 23 -1.27 -5.20 -4.43
CA ASP A 23 0.09 -4.86 -4.84
C ASP A 23 1.17 -5.76 -4.19
N TYR A 24 0.79 -6.96 -3.77
CA TYR A 24 1.75 -7.91 -3.20
C TYR A 24 2.57 -8.60 -4.29
N GLN A 25 3.89 -8.68 -4.09
CA GLN A 25 4.81 -9.39 -5.01
C GLN A 25 5.43 -10.64 -4.37
N VAL A 26 4.89 -11.06 -3.22
CA VAL A 26 5.35 -12.21 -2.45
C VAL A 26 4.70 -13.51 -2.95
N ARG A 27 5.45 -14.61 -2.92
CA ARG A 27 5.00 -15.94 -3.39
C ARG A 27 4.70 -16.92 -2.26
N GLY A 28 5.01 -16.56 -1.02
CA GLY A 28 4.80 -17.41 0.16
C GLY A 28 3.60 -16.96 0.98
N TRP A 29 2.92 -17.92 1.61
CA TRP A 29 1.73 -17.67 2.43
C TRP A 29 1.97 -16.62 3.51
N THR A 30 3.05 -16.74 4.29
CA THR A 30 3.35 -15.81 5.39
C THR A 30 3.54 -14.38 4.91
N GLY A 31 4.26 -14.19 3.80
CA GLY A 31 4.46 -12.87 3.21
C GLY A 31 3.14 -12.28 2.71
N TRP A 32 2.32 -13.09 2.04
CA TRP A 32 1.01 -12.66 1.55
C TRP A 32 0.09 -12.26 2.70
N HIS A 33 0.01 -13.09 3.74
CA HIS A 33 -0.82 -12.83 4.91
C HIS A 33 -0.40 -11.55 5.64
N HIS A 34 0.90 -11.32 5.79
CA HIS A 34 1.42 -10.09 6.37
C HIS A 34 1.05 -8.86 5.53
N HIS A 35 1.20 -8.94 4.20
CA HIS A 35 0.79 -7.87 3.30
C HIS A 35 -0.70 -7.54 3.42
N MET A 36 -1.56 -8.57 3.44
CA MET A 36 -3.00 -8.40 3.61
C MET A 36 -3.33 -7.72 4.94
N ALA A 37 -2.71 -8.17 6.03
CA ALA A 37 -2.91 -7.57 7.35
C ALA A 37 -2.50 -6.08 7.38
N LEU A 38 -1.33 -5.74 6.81
CA LEU A 38 -0.87 -4.35 6.73
C LEU A 38 -1.79 -3.50 5.84
N SER A 39 -2.25 -4.02 4.72
CA SER A 39 -3.18 -3.30 3.81
C SER A 39 -4.51 -3.00 4.51
N LEU A 40 -5.04 -3.97 5.26
CA LEU A 40 -6.27 -3.79 6.04
C LEU A 40 -6.08 -2.80 7.21
N LEU A 41 -4.92 -2.82 7.87
CA LEU A 41 -4.60 -1.83 8.91
C LEU A 41 -4.47 -0.41 8.34
N ALA A 42 -3.88 -0.25 7.15
CA ALA A 42 -3.82 1.03 6.47
C ALA A 42 -5.22 1.55 6.10
N MET A 43 -6.09 0.68 5.56
CA MET A 43 -7.49 1.02 5.30
C MET A 43 -8.23 1.44 6.57
N LEU A 44 -8.03 0.72 7.68
CA LEU A 44 -8.63 1.07 8.96
C LEU A 44 -8.19 2.47 9.42
N ALA A 45 -6.91 2.80 9.31
CA ALA A 45 -6.38 4.12 9.65
C ALA A 45 -7.01 5.23 8.80
N LEU A 46 -7.08 5.04 7.48
CA LEU A 46 -7.71 6.01 6.58
C LEU A 46 -9.19 6.22 6.90
N LEU A 47 -9.94 5.14 7.15
CA LEU A 47 -11.35 5.21 7.51
C LEU A 47 -11.59 5.92 8.84
N MET A 48 -10.74 5.70 9.85
CA MET A 48 -10.82 6.45 11.11
C MET A 48 -10.67 7.96 10.87
N ILE A 49 -9.73 8.36 10.01
CA ILE A 49 -9.52 9.77 9.66
C ILE A 49 -10.72 10.32 8.88
N VAL A 50 -11.27 9.55 7.93
CA VAL A 50 -12.51 9.94 7.21
C VAL A 50 -13.63 10.20 8.20
N MET A 51 -13.85 9.32 9.18
CA MET A 51 -14.91 9.46 10.18
C MET A 51 -14.70 10.70 11.08
N ASP A 52 -13.46 10.98 11.46
CA ASP A 52 -13.14 12.13 12.31
C ASP A 52 -13.29 13.47 11.58
N LEU A 53 -12.82 13.53 10.32
CA LEU A 53 -12.92 14.72 9.47
C LEU A 53 -14.32 14.90 8.87
N GLY A 54 -15.07 13.81 8.68
CA GLY A 54 -16.43 13.80 8.14
C GLY A 54 -17.42 14.67 8.92
N LYS A 55 -17.14 14.92 10.20
CA LYS A 55 -17.89 15.87 11.05
C LYS A 55 -17.83 17.31 10.53
N LYS A 56 -16.81 17.66 9.76
CA LYS A 56 -16.59 18.99 9.16
C LYS A 56 -16.78 19.00 7.65
N ALA A 57 -16.67 17.85 7.00
CA ALA A 57 -16.82 17.68 5.55
C ALA A 57 -17.60 16.38 5.27
N GLU A 58 -18.92 16.49 5.12
CA GLU A 58 -19.85 15.34 5.06
C GLU A 58 -19.61 14.38 3.88
N LEU A 59 -18.99 14.87 2.80
CA LEU A 59 -18.75 14.10 1.56
C LEU A 59 -17.30 13.64 1.39
N LEU A 60 -16.51 13.63 2.47
CA LEU A 60 -15.11 13.26 2.41
C LEU A 60 -14.94 11.78 2.03
N THR A 61 -14.14 11.51 0.99
CA THR A 61 -13.82 10.16 0.53
C THR A 61 -12.49 9.67 1.11
N VAL A 62 -12.25 8.36 1.03
CA VAL A 62 -10.95 7.76 1.40
C VAL A 62 -9.81 8.33 0.54
N GLN A 63 -10.08 8.60 -0.73
CA GLN A 63 -9.13 9.20 -1.66
C GLN A 63 -8.74 10.62 -1.23
N ASP A 64 -9.70 11.46 -0.85
CA ASP A 64 -9.43 12.82 -0.37
C ASP A 64 -8.51 12.80 0.86
N VAL A 65 -8.78 11.89 1.80
CA VAL A 65 -7.93 11.71 2.99
C VAL A 65 -6.52 11.30 2.62
N LYS A 66 -6.36 10.37 1.68
CA LYS A 66 -5.03 9.97 1.19
C LYS A 66 -4.29 11.14 0.58
N GLU A 67 -4.95 11.97 -0.24
CA GLU A 67 -4.34 13.14 -0.87
C GLU A 67 -3.94 14.20 0.16
N ILE A 68 -4.79 14.46 1.16
CA ILE A 68 -4.48 15.34 2.29
C ILE A 68 -3.26 14.83 3.04
N LEU A 69 -3.19 13.53 3.34
CA LEU A 69 -2.05 12.93 4.03
C LEU A 69 -0.76 13.02 3.21
N GLU A 70 -0.80 12.84 1.89
CA GLU A 70 0.38 13.02 1.03
C GLU A 70 0.94 14.45 1.04
N VAL A 71 0.07 15.43 1.25
CA VAL A 71 0.47 16.84 1.39
C VAL A 71 0.96 17.14 2.80
N MET A 72 0.30 16.61 3.83
CA MET A 72 0.63 16.90 5.24
C MET A 72 1.83 16.12 5.77
N LEU A 73 2.04 14.88 5.32
CA LEU A 73 3.11 14.04 5.82
C LEU A 73 4.45 14.60 5.32
N PRO A 74 5.41 14.87 6.23
CA PRO A 74 6.71 15.36 5.83
C PRO A 74 7.39 14.31 4.96
N LYS A 75 7.76 14.69 3.73
CA LYS A 75 8.60 13.84 2.91
C LYS A 75 9.95 13.74 3.60
N LYS A 76 10.42 12.52 3.81
CA LYS A 76 11.76 12.29 4.32
C LYS A 76 12.75 12.97 3.36
N GLU A 77 13.55 13.90 3.85
CA GLU A 77 14.71 14.38 3.11
C GLU A 77 15.69 13.23 2.99
N ILE A 78 15.89 12.74 1.76
CA ILE A 78 16.81 11.63 1.48
C ILE A 78 18.13 12.24 1.02
N THR A 79 19.20 11.93 1.73
CA THR A 79 20.56 12.35 1.38
C THR A 79 21.10 11.57 0.18
N GLU A 80 22.06 12.14 -0.55
CA GLU A 80 22.73 11.45 -1.68
C GLU A 80 23.25 10.05 -1.28
N ARG A 81 23.84 9.93 -0.08
CA ARG A 81 24.33 8.65 0.46
C ARG A 81 23.23 7.62 0.64
N GLU A 82 22.05 8.03 1.12
CA GLU A 82 20.90 7.14 1.27
C GLU A 82 20.34 6.72 -0.10
N ILE A 83 20.33 7.61 -1.08
CA ILE A 83 19.93 7.28 -2.46
C ILE A 83 20.85 6.18 -3.02
N LEU A 84 22.17 6.35 -2.89
CA LEU A 84 23.15 5.35 -3.33
C LEU A 84 22.91 4.00 -2.65
N LYS A 85 22.69 4.00 -1.34
CA LYS A 85 22.39 2.78 -0.58
C LYS A 85 21.14 2.06 -1.10
N ILE A 86 20.05 2.80 -1.37
CA ILE A 86 18.82 2.24 -1.92
C ILE A 86 19.08 1.59 -3.29
N ILE A 87 19.85 2.24 -4.15
CA ILE A 87 20.19 1.72 -5.48
C ILE A 87 21.02 0.42 -5.36
N GLU A 88 22.02 0.40 -4.48
CA GLU A 88 22.84 -0.79 -4.25
C GLU A 88 22.02 -1.97 -3.71
N GLU A 89 21.11 -1.73 -2.76
CA GLU A 89 20.22 -2.76 -2.23
C GLU A 89 19.29 -3.31 -3.31
N LYS A 90 18.73 -2.44 -4.18
CA LYS A 90 17.93 -2.85 -5.34
C LYS A 90 18.74 -3.72 -6.29
N HIS A 91 19.96 -3.33 -6.63
CA HIS A 91 20.83 -4.12 -7.52
C HIS A 91 21.15 -5.51 -6.93
N LYS A 92 21.43 -5.58 -5.62
CA LYS A 92 21.64 -6.87 -4.92
C LYS A 92 20.40 -7.76 -5.00
N ALA A 93 19.22 -7.21 -4.77
CA ALA A 93 17.96 -7.95 -4.87
C ALA A 93 17.67 -8.42 -6.32
N GLN A 94 17.95 -7.60 -7.32
CA GLN A 94 17.81 -7.98 -8.72
C GLN A 94 18.78 -9.09 -9.12
N TYR A 95 20.04 -9.02 -8.66
CA TYR A 95 21.04 -10.05 -8.92
C TYR A 95 20.63 -11.40 -8.30
N SER A 96 20.18 -11.41 -7.04
CA SER A 96 19.72 -12.64 -6.39
C SER A 96 18.50 -13.25 -7.10
N ALA A 97 17.55 -12.42 -7.53
CA ALA A 97 16.41 -12.86 -8.33
C ALA A 97 16.85 -13.51 -9.66
N ARG A 98 17.78 -12.88 -10.41
CA ARG A 98 18.33 -13.43 -11.66
C ARG A 98 19.00 -14.78 -11.44
N MET A 99 19.84 -14.91 -10.41
CA MET A 99 20.52 -16.17 -10.09
C MET A 99 19.54 -17.28 -9.70
N SER A 100 18.45 -16.94 -8.99
CA SER A 100 17.40 -17.91 -8.65
C SER A 100 16.65 -18.45 -9.88
N HIS A 101 16.44 -17.61 -10.90
CA HIS A 101 15.83 -18.01 -12.16
C HIS A 101 16.75 -18.94 -12.97
N HIS A 102 18.07 -18.68 -12.98
CA HIS A 102 19.04 -19.53 -13.69
C HIS A 102 19.12 -20.94 -13.08
N ARG A 103 19.00 -21.07 -11.76
CA ARG A 103 19.01 -22.38 -11.07
C ARG A 103 17.77 -23.24 -11.32
N ARG A 104 16.66 -22.66 -11.81
CA ARG A 104 15.40 -23.39 -12.07
C ARG A 104 15.28 -23.89 -13.51
N ASN A 105 16.08 -23.33 -14.43
CA ASN A 105 16.02 -23.62 -15.86
C ASN A 105 17.25 -24.40 -16.36
N GLY A 106 18.11 -24.88 -15.47
CA GLY A 106 19.28 -25.71 -15.77
C GLY A 106 19.18 -27.06 -15.09
#